data_AF-A0A8D8T656-F1
#
_entry.id   AF-A0A8D8T656-F1
#
_cell.length_a   1.000
_cell.length_b   1.000
_cell.length_c   1.000
_cell.angle_alpha   90.00
_cell.angle_beta   90.00
_cell.angle_gamma   90.00
#
_symmetry.space_group_name_H-M   'P 1'
#
loop_
_entity.id
_entity.type
_entity.pdbx_description
1 polymer ?
#
loop_
_entity_poly.entity_id
_entity_poly.type
_entity_poly.pdbx_seq_one_letter_code
_entity_poly.pdbx_strand_id
1 'polypeptide(L)'
;MFFLNAVLKQQKNTCFKTNVLKHVNPAYLHSHWHLYPKGLGARQQQITTYSHKDENNRWLIKTFDNSWMEENGTGTVRLVKHGDLIRLEHIMTRRNVHSHREPAPVTKKHNQVTGYGENGTGDANDVWKVLIVGGKDGDVVNTVSSKLKFVHYLQHCILTTTNKQLPKWGFEQQEVTCNPNLRDKNSLWNVEDNVFGKLPNVSFEVYAPNFLERFIESHAVMFQGNAGLKPKEGEITSKPWQWPINYKGQFFSGNNYRIYLLGNPIIWWGNMAFLGFFLLTYLYNAIRRQRGKLDHPPGYMAHTRGYSVHERDMLTAATWLFVGWLLHYVPFWAMGRVLYFHHYFPAHLFSSMLTGIVFSYLTRSIYNGLPQPLNTTLYHTLIVSLLSSVLVSFYLFSPLTYGMTEASSNEPNSTLHSLKWLESWEF
;
A
#
# COMPACT_ATOMS: atom_id res chain seq x y z
N MET A 1 -28.03 16.69 -5.81
CA MET A 1 -28.40 18.10 -6.08
C MET A 1 -27.39 18.97 -5.33
N PHE A 2 -26.77 19.92 -6.03
CA PHE A 2 -25.66 20.81 -5.59
C PHE A 2 -24.27 20.17 -5.38
N PHE A 3 -23.54 19.98 -6.48
CA PHE A 3 -22.15 20.44 -6.53
C PHE A 3 -22.04 21.41 -7.70
N LEU A 4 -21.70 22.65 -7.37
CA LEU A 4 -21.41 23.73 -8.31
C LEU A 4 -20.40 23.22 -9.33
N ASN A 5 -20.76 23.29 -10.61
CA ASN A 5 -19.82 23.33 -11.74
C ASN A 5 -18.95 24.59 -11.61
N ALA A 6 -17.99 24.59 -10.69
CA ALA A 6 -16.80 25.40 -10.86
C ALA A 6 -16.04 24.74 -11.99
N VAL A 7 -16.28 25.20 -13.22
CA VAL A 7 -15.39 24.94 -14.35
C VAL A 7 -14.03 25.47 -13.90
N LEU A 8 -13.18 24.59 -13.37
CA LEU A 8 -11.80 24.93 -13.10
C LEU A 8 -11.23 25.29 -14.47
N LYS A 9 -10.90 26.57 -14.64
CA LYS A 9 -10.33 27.12 -15.86
C LYS A 9 -8.83 27.18 -15.63
N GLN A 10 -8.06 26.45 -16.44
CA GLN A 10 -6.61 26.37 -16.30
C GLN A 10 -5.93 26.94 -17.54
N GLN A 11 -4.83 27.65 -17.37
CA GLN A 11 -4.14 28.30 -18.49
C GLN A 11 -2.96 27.45 -18.94
N LYS A 12 -2.95 27.06 -20.23
CA LYS A 12 -2.01 26.06 -20.75
C LYS A 12 -0.53 26.44 -20.61
N ASN A 13 -0.20 27.72 -20.82
CA ASN A 13 1.18 28.19 -20.82
C ASN A 13 1.48 28.95 -19.52
N THR A 14 2.70 28.79 -19.01
CA THR A 14 3.18 29.51 -17.82
C THR A 14 3.73 30.88 -18.23
N CYS A 15 3.27 31.93 -17.55
CA CYS A 15 3.72 33.30 -17.74
C CYS A 15 4.53 33.77 -16.52
N PHE A 16 5.31 34.84 -16.68
CA PHE A 16 5.99 35.56 -15.60
C PHE A 16 5.02 36.31 -14.67
N LYS A 17 4.03 35.61 -14.11
CA LYS A 17 3.05 36.10 -13.12
C LYS A 17 2.74 35.04 -12.04
N THR A 18 1.57 35.11 -11.40
CA THR A 18 1.15 34.26 -10.29
C THR A 18 0.94 32.82 -10.73
N ASN A 19 1.71 31.92 -10.13
CA ASN A 19 1.74 30.49 -10.37
C ASN A 19 1.72 29.72 -9.05
N VAL A 20 1.10 28.54 -9.05
CA VAL A 20 1.18 27.57 -7.94
C VAL A 20 2.16 26.49 -8.34
N LEU A 21 3.29 26.43 -7.63
CA LEU A 21 4.30 25.41 -7.84
C LEU A 21 3.99 24.18 -6.97
N LYS A 22 3.82 23.05 -7.63
CA LYS A 22 3.60 21.76 -7.00
C LYS A 22 4.80 20.85 -7.25
N HIS A 23 5.15 20.09 -6.25
CA HIS A 23 6.13 19.03 -6.38
C HIS A 23 5.46 17.79 -7.02
N VAL A 24 6.24 16.93 -7.69
CA VAL A 24 5.68 15.71 -8.32
C VAL A 24 5.12 14.72 -7.27
N ASN A 25 5.64 14.73 -6.04
CA ASN A 25 4.93 14.16 -4.87
C ASN A 25 3.91 15.19 -4.36
N PRO A 26 2.69 14.81 -3.94
CA PRO A 26 1.55 15.71 -3.73
C PRO A 26 1.74 16.70 -2.56
N ALA A 27 2.63 17.66 -2.73
CA ALA A 27 2.93 18.74 -1.81
C ALA A 27 3.29 20.00 -2.62
N TYR A 28 2.81 21.13 -2.14
CA TYR A 28 2.99 22.44 -2.77
C TYR A 28 4.19 23.14 -2.14
N LEU A 29 4.95 23.90 -2.94
CA LEU A 29 5.95 24.81 -2.39
C LEU A 29 5.23 25.84 -1.51
N HIS A 30 5.65 25.95 -0.26
CA HIS A 30 4.94 26.68 0.78
C HIS A 30 5.89 27.60 1.55
N SER A 31 5.38 28.74 2.00
CA SER A 31 6.10 29.66 2.87
C SER A 31 5.13 30.40 3.78
N HIS A 32 5.58 30.77 4.97
CA HIS A 32 4.77 31.47 5.97
C HIS A 32 5.65 32.38 6.82
N TRP A 33 5.08 33.32 7.57
CA TRP A 33 5.82 34.37 8.29
C TRP A 33 6.86 33.89 9.33
N HIS A 34 6.87 32.61 9.71
CA HIS A 34 7.85 32.07 10.66
C HIS A 34 9.26 31.93 10.06
N LEU A 35 10.27 32.22 10.88
CA LEU A 35 11.68 32.11 10.54
C LEU A 35 12.26 30.77 11.03
N TYR A 36 13.35 30.30 10.41
CA TYR A 36 14.12 29.20 10.99
C TYR A 36 14.63 29.57 12.40
N PRO A 37 14.63 28.63 13.36
CA PRO A 37 15.04 28.91 14.73
C PRO A 37 16.56 29.13 14.82
N LYS A 38 16.99 29.81 15.89
CA LYS A 38 18.41 30.10 16.13
C LYS A 38 19.21 28.79 16.20
N GLY A 39 20.35 28.74 15.49
CA GLY A 39 21.24 27.58 15.44
C GLY A 39 20.93 26.57 14.34
N LEU A 40 19.84 26.75 13.58
CA LEU A 40 19.51 25.94 12.39
C LEU A 40 19.73 26.72 11.10
N GLY A 41 20.96 27.16 10.88
CA GLY A 41 21.34 27.98 9.72
C GLY A 41 20.84 29.42 9.84
N ALA A 42 20.51 30.02 8.70
CA ALA A 42 20.19 31.44 8.60
C ALA A 42 18.81 31.68 9.17
N ARG A 43 18.70 32.74 9.98
CA ARG A 43 17.44 33.14 10.61
C ARG A 43 16.55 33.90 9.62
N GLN A 44 16.18 33.23 8.54
CA GLN A 44 15.36 33.73 7.45
C GLN A 44 14.03 32.96 7.38
N GLN A 45 13.12 33.40 6.51
CA GLN A 45 11.79 32.81 6.41
C GLN A 45 11.87 31.33 5.99
N GLN A 46 11.03 30.49 6.61
CA GLN A 46 10.98 29.08 6.29
C GLN A 46 10.33 28.84 4.92
N ILE A 47 10.94 27.97 4.12
CA ILE A 47 10.34 27.41 2.92
C ILE A 47 10.22 25.91 3.10
N THR A 48 9.03 25.38 2.84
CA THR A 48 8.65 23.99 3.10
C THR A 48 7.82 23.47 1.95
N THR A 49 7.38 22.21 2.04
CA THR A 49 6.22 21.78 1.25
C THR A 49 5.06 21.34 2.12
N TYR A 50 3.86 21.71 1.70
CA TYR A 50 2.60 21.46 2.40
C TYR A 50 1.63 20.66 1.54
N SER A 51 0.91 19.69 2.10
CA SER A 51 0.07 18.75 1.35
C SER A 51 -1.29 19.31 0.93
N HIS A 52 -1.74 20.41 1.54
CA HIS A 52 -3.06 20.99 1.30
C HIS A 52 -2.99 22.27 0.47
N LYS A 53 -4.09 22.59 -0.22
CA LYS A 53 -4.23 23.86 -0.95
C LYS A 53 -4.36 25.00 0.06
N ASP A 54 -3.53 26.02 -0.10
CA ASP A 54 -3.44 27.20 0.77
C ASP A 54 -3.05 28.43 -0.07
N GLU A 55 -3.44 29.62 0.36
CA GLU A 55 -3.05 30.89 -0.28
C GLU A 55 -1.52 31.13 -0.19
N ASN A 56 -0.88 30.58 0.85
CA ASN A 56 0.57 30.58 1.04
C ASN A 56 1.33 29.62 0.11
N ASN A 57 0.62 28.97 -0.83
CA ASN A 57 1.25 28.15 -1.88
C ASN A 57 1.41 28.93 -3.20
N ARG A 58 1.09 30.23 -3.21
CA ARG A 58 1.11 31.05 -4.42
C ARG A 58 2.43 31.80 -4.57
N TRP A 59 3.05 31.63 -5.73
CA TRP A 59 4.36 32.19 -6.08
C TRP A 59 4.25 33.03 -7.35
N LEU A 60 4.96 34.15 -7.39
CA LEU A 60 5.08 35.01 -8.54
C LEU A 60 6.41 34.69 -9.25
N ILE A 61 6.34 34.23 -10.49
CA ILE A 61 7.52 33.98 -11.32
C ILE A 61 7.93 35.30 -11.97
N LYS A 62 9.15 35.76 -11.70
CA LYS A 62 9.72 37.00 -12.24
C LYS A 62 10.96 36.71 -13.08
N THR A 63 11.26 37.57 -14.04
CA THR A 63 12.58 37.56 -14.70
C THR A 63 13.65 38.01 -13.70
N PHE A 64 14.88 37.50 -13.85
CA PHE A 64 15.99 37.84 -12.94
C PHE A 64 16.42 39.32 -13.02
N ASP A 65 16.19 39.97 -14.16
CA ASP A 65 16.66 41.32 -14.54
C ASP A 65 15.60 42.41 -14.35
N ASN A 66 14.46 42.09 -13.73
CA ASN A 66 13.31 42.98 -13.58
C ASN A 66 12.64 43.45 -14.88
N SER A 67 12.98 42.89 -16.06
CA SER A 67 12.30 43.20 -17.33
C SER A 67 10.79 42.91 -17.28
N TRP A 68 10.34 42.05 -16.36
CA TRP A 68 8.93 41.77 -16.12
C TRP A 68 8.11 43.03 -15.73
N MET A 69 8.74 44.10 -15.21
CA MET A 69 8.05 45.35 -14.88
C MET A 69 7.66 46.16 -16.11
N GLU A 70 8.49 46.13 -17.17
CA GLU A 70 8.21 46.81 -18.44
C GLU A 70 6.98 46.22 -19.16
N GLU A 71 6.68 44.95 -18.90
CA GLU A 71 5.55 44.20 -19.50
C GLU A 71 4.17 44.64 -18.99
N ASN A 72 4.09 45.29 -17.82
CA ASN A 72 2.81 45.84 -17.34
C ASN A 72 2.29 46.97 -18.24
N GLY A 73 3.16 47.62 -19.03
CA GLY A 73 2.81 48.71 -19.95
C GLY A 73 2.60 48.31 -21.42
N THR A 74 3.30 47.29 -21.93
CA THR A 74 3.41 47.02 -23.38
C THR A 74 2.37 46.06 -23.95
N GLY A 75 1.64 45.33 -23.11
CA GLY A 75 0.56 44.47 -23.58
C GLY A 75 0.97 43.04 -23.94
N THR A 76 2.24 42.78 -24.25
CA THR A 76 2.76 41.49 -24.74
C THR A 76 2.94 40.47 -23.61
N VAL A 77 2.58 39.21 -23.86
CA VAL A 77 2.67 38.12 -22.88
C VAL A 77 3.96 37.35 -23.09
N ARG A 78 4.92 37.43 -22.16
CA ARG A 78 6.13 36.62 -22.18
C ARG A 78 5.90 35.29 -21.47
N LEU A 79 6.17 34.20 -22.15
CA LEU A 79 6.05 32.85 -21.61
C LEU A 79 7.39 32.39 -21.03
N VAL A 80 7.35 31.63 -19.94
CA VAL A 80 8.54 31.02 -19.35
C VAL A 80 9.01 29.89 -20.25
N LYS A 81 10.29 29.90 -20.59
CA LYS A 81 10.92 28.92 -21.49
C LYS A 81 12.00 28.11 -20.79
N HIS A 82 12.35 26.97 -21.38
CA HIS A 82 13.52 26.21 -21.01
C HIS A 82 14.77 27.11 -21.07
N GLY A 83 15.55 27.12 -19.99
CA GLY A 83 16.79 27.87 -19.88
C GLY A 83 16.64 29.26 -19.25
N ASP A 84 15.41 29.76 -19.06
CA ASP A 84 15.18 31.07 -18.46
C ASP A 84 15.69 31.16 -17.02
N LEU A 85 16.24 32.33 -16.67
CA LEU A 85 16.63 32.69 -15.32
C LEU A 85 15.50 33.47 -14.65
N ILE A 86 15.04 32.96 -13.51
CA ILE A 86 13.86 33.47 -12.82
C ILE A 86 14.13 33.76 -11.34
N ARG A 87 13.24 34.53 -10.74
CA ARG A 87 13.04 34.62 -9.29
C ARG A 87 11.64 34.14 -8.94
N LEU A 88 11.52 33.48 -7.80
CA LEU A 88 10.26 32.99 -7.26
C LEU A 88 9.90 33.82 -6.03
N GLU A 89 8.97 34.76 -6.16
CA GLU A 89 8.51 35.57 -5.02
C GLU A 89 7.27 34.96 -4.39
N HIS A 90 7.27 34.79 -3.07
CA HIS A 90 6.08 34.40 -2.34
C HIS A 90 5.07 35.55 -2.29
N ILE A 91 3.84 35.34 -2.73
CA ILE A 91 2.87 36.44 -2.89
C ILE A 91 2.45 37.04 -1.55
N MET A 92 2.27 36.22 -0.52
CA MET A 92 1.81 36.68 0.79
C MET A 92 2.88 37.43 1.57
N THR A 93 4.13 36.97 1.54
CA THR A 93 5.21 37.55 2.36
C THR A 93 6.18 38.42 1.58
N ARG A 94 6.08 38.43 0.25
CA ARG A 94 6.92 39.20 -0.67
C ARG A 94 8.42 38.92 -0.56
N ARG A 95 8.76 37.71 -0.11
CA ARG A 95 10.13 37.18 -0.02
C ARG A 95 10.43 36.29 -1.23
N ASN A 96 11.67 36.29 -1.72
CA ASN A 96 12.13 35.43 -2.79
C ASN A 96 12.63 34.08 -2.26
N VAL A 97 12.47 33.01 -3.04
CA VAL A 97 13.15 31.74 -2.80
C VAL A 97 14.66 31.95 -2.94
N HIS A 98 15.39 31.65 -1.88
CA HIS A 98 16.81 31.91 -1.72
C HIS A 98 17.55 30.66 -1.28
N SER A 99 18.83 30.55 -1.62
CA SER A 99 19.70 29.48 -1.11
C SER A 99 21.14 29.97 -0.96
N HIS A 100 21.80 29.48 0.08
CA HIS A 100 23.15 29.87 0.48
C HIS A 100 23.92 28.67 1.00
N ARG A 101 25.22 28.83 1.26
CA ARG A 101 26.12 27.70 1.65
C ARG A 101 25.99 27.27 3.11
N GLU A 102 24.84 27.51 3.73
CA GLU A 102 24.57 26.97 5.06
C GLU A 102 23.82 25.64 4.96
N PRO A 103 24.07 24.70 5.87
CA PRO A 103 23.46 23.37 5.81
C PRO A 103 21.95 23.44 6.12
N ALA A 104 21.17 22.64 5.42
CA ALA A 104 19.74 22.49 5.67
C ALA A 104 19.44 22.02 7.12
N PRO A 105 18.25 22.32 7.67
CA PRO A 105 17.95 22.08 9.08
C PRO A 105 17.98 20.60 9.48
N VAL A 106 17.52 19.68 8.61
CA VAL A 106 17.50 18.23 8.86
C VAL A 106 18.53 17.53 7.97
N THR A 107 18.56 17.83 6.66
CA THR A 107 19.45 17.15 5.71
C THR A 107 20.77 17.91 5.53
N LYS A 108 21.69 17.75 6.49
CA LYS A 108 22.96 18.51 6.59
C LYS A 108 23.89 18.47 5.38
N LYS A 109 23.70 17.53 4.44
CA LYS A 109 24.48 17.44 3.19
C LYS A 109 23.98 18.40 2.10
N HIS A 110 22.80 18.97 2.26
CA HIS A 110 22.20 19.91 1.32
C HIS A 110 22.32 21.33 1.84
N ASN A 111 22.19 22.30 0.94
CA ASN A 111 22.12 23.71 1.28
C ASN A 111 20.70 24.09 1.73
N GLN A 112 20.62 25.01 2.69
CA GLN A 112 19.37 25.54 3.20
C GLN A 112 18.67 26.39 2.15
N VAL A 113 17.35 26.24 2.04
CA VAL A 113 16.49 27.09 1.21
C VAL A 113 15.61 27.93 2.12
N THR A 114 15.49 29.21 1.85
CA THR A 114 14.82 30.20 2.71
C THR A 114 14.06 31.23 1.90
N GLY A 115 13.19 32.00 2.55
CA GLY A 115 12.62 33.22 2.00
C GLY A 115 13.47 34.42 2.40
N TYR A 116 13.99 35.16 1.41
CA TYR A 116 14.87 36.31 1.60
C TYR A 116 14.41 37.54 0.80
N GLY A 117 15.01 38.71 1.05
CA GLY A 117 14.68 39.97 0.37
C GLY A 117 13.38 40.60 0.86
N GLU A 118 12.97 41.76 0.36
CA GLU A 118 11.71 42.43 0.73
C GLU A 118 11.03 43.01 -0.50
N ASN A 119 9.69 42.90 -0.59
CA ASN A 119 8.91 43.39 -1.72
C ASN A 119 9.44 42.89 -3.08
N GLY A 120 9.94 41.64 -3.12
CA GLY A 120 10.55 41.03 -4.30
C GLY A 120 11.97 41.48 -4.61
N THR A 121 12.52 42.41 -3.83
CA THR A 121 13.92 42.86 -3.94
C THR A 121 14.79 41.92 -3.13
N GLY A 122 15.80 41.33 -3.74
CA GLY A 122 16.82 40.56 -3.03
C GLY A 122 18.11 40.53 -3.83
N ASP A 123 18.89 39.46 -3.71
CA ASP A 123 20.26 39.41 -4.26
C ASP A 123 20.42 38.39 -5.39
N ALA A 124 21.67 38.09 -5.76
CA ALA A 124 21.99 37.15 -6.82
C ALA A 124 21.77 35.67 -6.42
N ASN A 125 21.58 35.36 -5.13
CA ASN A 125 21.24 34.03 -4.62
C ASN A 125 19.71 33.75 -4.65
N ASP A 126 18.93 34.65 -5.24
CA ASP A 126 17.50 34.43 -5.48
C ASP A 126 17.24 33.86 -6.90
N VAL A 127 18.28 33.67 -7.70
CA VAL A 127 18.18 33.37 -9.13
C VAL A 127 18.22 31.86 -9.39
N TRP A 128 17.19 31.37 -10.07
CA TRP A 128 17.00 29.96 -10.43
C TRP A 128 16.87 29.80 -11.94
N LYS A 129 17.58 28.84 -12.52
CA LYS A 129 17.43 28.44 -13.92
C LYS A 129 16.34 27.38 -14.05
N VAL A 130 15.37 27.62 -14.92
CA VAL A 130 14.27 26.68 -15.21
C VAL A 130 14.71 25.70 -16.28
N LEU A 131 14.63 24.40 -15.99
CA LEU A 131 14.93 23.34 -16.94
C LEU A 131 13.72 22.41 -17.08
N ILE A 132 13.21 22.27 -18.29
CA ILE A 132 12.19 21.27 -18.64
C ILE A 132 12.88 19.91 -18.84
N VAL A 133 12.39 18.85 -18.21
CA VAL A 133 12.93 17.49 -18.37
C VAL A 133 12.72 17.02 -19.81
N GLY A 134 13.82 16.79 -20.52
CA GLY A 134 13.80 16.40 -21.94
C GLY A 134 13.47 17.55 -22.91
N GLY A 135 13.37 18.78 -22.42
CA GLY A 135 13.13 19.96 -23.25
C GLY A 135 14.39 20.47 -23.95
N LYS A 136 14.18 21.22 -25.03
CA LYS A 136 15.18 21.95 -25.80
C LYS A 136 15.08 23.45 -25.55
N ASP A 137 16.13 24.19 -25.88
CA ASP A 137 16.13 25.65 -25.77
C ASP A 137 14.97 26.25 -26.57
N GLY A 138 14.19 27.11 -25.92
CA GLY A 138 13.00 27.73 -26.51
C GLY A 138 11.68 27.02 -26.21
N ASP A 139 11.70 25.78 -25.70
CA ASP A 139 10.48 25.07 -25.30
C ASP A 139 9.75 25.82 -24.19
N VAL A 140 8.43 25.95 -24.32
CA VAL A 140 7.58 26.68 -23.37
C VAL A 140 7.17 25.79 -22.21
N VAL A 141 7.18 26.35 -21.00
CA VAL A 141 6.66 25.68 -19.81
C VAL A 141 5.14 25.62 -19.84
N ASN A 142 4.60 24.40 -19.97
CA ASN A 142 3.17 24.13 -19.91
C ASN A 142 2.73 23.73 -18.49
N THR A 143 1.59 24.24 -18.04
CA THR A 143 0.99 23.85 -16.76
C THR A 143 0.64 22.37 -16.74
N VAL A 144 0.73 21.74 -15.56
CA VAL A 144 0.45 20.31 -15.25
C VAL A 144 1.39 19.32 -15.93
N SER A 145 1.61 19.48 -17.23
CA SER A 145 2.31 18.54 -18.11
C SER A 145 3.84 18.67 -18.05
N SER A 146 4.37 19.89 -17.92
CA SER A 146 5.83 20.09 -17.91
C SER A 146 6.41 19.70 -16.56
N LYS A 147 7.38 18.77 -16.59
CA LYS A 147 8.22 18.45 -15.42
C LYS A 147 9.44 19.36 -15.43
N LEU A 148 9.60 20.13 -14.37
CA LEU A 148 10.56 21.21 -14.21
C LEU A 148 11.60 20.87 -13.16
N LYS A 149 12.80 21.42 -13.37
CA LYS A 149 13.89 21.46 -12.41
C LYS A 149 14.29 22.91 -12.24
N PHE A 150 14.48 23.34 -10.99
CA PHE A 150 15.00 24.67 -10.67
C PHE A 150 16.43 24.52 -10.17
N VAL A 151 17.39 24.94 -10.98
CA VAL A 151 18.82 24.89 -10.64
C VAL A 151 19.24 26.27 -10.15
N HIS A 152 19.74 26.34 -8.94
CA HIS A 152 20.26 27.57 -8.38
C HIS A 152 21.45 28.07 -9.21
N TYR A 153 21.42 29.34 -9.62
CA TYR A 153 22.38 29.89 -10.57
C TYR A 153 23.82 29.93 -10.00
N LEU A 154 24.00 30.45 -8.79
CA LEU A 154 25.34 30.59 -8.18
C LEU A 154 25.84 29.37 -7.42
N GLN A 155 24.99 28.72 -6.61
CA GLN A 155 25.38 27.57 -5.80
C GLN A 155 25.42 26.24 -6.57
N HIS A 156 24.99 26.21 -7.84
CA HIS A 156 24.95 25.02 -8.69
C HIS A 156 24.30 23.79 -8.03
N CYS A 157 23.26 24.03 -7.22
CA CYS A 157 22.46 22.99 -6.57
C CYS A 157 21.03 23.02 -7.12
N ILE A 158 20.26 21.97 -6.91
CA ILE A 158 18.89 21.83 -7.42
C ILE A 158 17.86 21.91 -6.30
N LEU A 159 16.78 22.67 -6.52
CA LEU A 159 15.67 22.74 -5.58
C LEU A 159 14.97 21.38 -5.48
N THR A 160 14.89 20.83 -4.28
CA THR A 160 14.35 19.50 -4.05
C THR A 160 13.63 19.42 -2.71
N THR A 161 12.74 18.44 -2.57
CA THR A 161 12.16 18.06 -1.28
C THR A 161 12.91 16.87 -0.71
N THR A 162 13.07 16.86 0.61
CA THR A 162 13.46 15.65 1.31
C THR A 162 12.18 15.04 1.86
N ASN A 163 11.97 13.73 1.72
CA ASN A 163 10.80 13.03 2.29
C ASN A 163 10.83 13.00 3.84
N LYS A 164 11.52 13.94 4.48
CA LYS A 164 11.64 14.10 5.92
C LYS A 164 10.76 15.27 6.36
N GLN A 165 10.06 15.07 7.46
CA GLN A 165 9.31 16.12 8.11
C GLN A 165 10.23 16.98 8.97
N LEU A 166 9.97 18.28 8.96
CA LEU A 166 10.55 19.20 9.92
C LEU A 166 9.96 18.92 11.31
N PRO A 167 10.71 19.19 12.39
CA PRO A 167 10.16 19.12 13.74
C PRO A 167 9.02 20.13 13.97
N LYS A 168 8.44 20.13 15.19
CA LYS A 168 7.30 21.00 15.56
C LYS A 168 7.49 22.49 15.25
N TRP A 169 8.73 23.01 15.24
CA TRP A 169 9.01 24.41 14.88
C TRP A 169 8.74 24.75 13.40
N GLY A 170 8.66 23.73 12.53
CA GLY A 170 8.29 23.83 11.12
C GLY A 170 6.96 23.14 10.83
N PHE A 171 6.09 23.03 11.86
CA PHE A 171 4.72 22.53 11.76
C PHE A 171 4.59 21.12 11.13
N GLU A 172 5.62 20.27 11.27
CA GLU A 172 5.62 18.91 10.71
C GLU A 172 5.44 18.84 9.19
N GLN A 173 5.72 19.97 8.51
CA GLN A 173 5.75 20.08 7.06
C GLN A 173 7.04 19.44 6.50
N GLN A 174 7.08 19.15 5.20
CA GLN A 174 8.27 18.51 4.62
C GLN A 174 9.37 19.54 4.31
N GLU A 175 10.63 19.11 4.46
CA GLU A 175 11.81 19.95 4.27
C GLU A 175 12.08 20.21 2.77
N VAL A 176 12.25 21.49 2.41
CA VAL A 176 12.77 21.92 1.09
C VAL A 176 14.24 22.29 1.23
N THR A 177 15.06 21.84 0.29
CA THR A 177 16.52 22.04 0.31
C THR A 177 17.06 22.26 -1.10
N CYS A 178 18.33 22.66 -1.19
CA CYS A 178 19.05 22.74 -2.45
C CYS A 178 20.15 21.66 -2.47
N ASN A 179 19.97 20.63 -3.27
CA ASN A 179 20.86 19.47 -3.34
C ASN A 179 21.99 19.71 -4.35
N PRO A 180 23.28 19.61 -3.95
CA PRO A 180 24.39 19.71 -4.90
C PRO A 180 24.36 18.65 -6.02
N ASN A 181 23.66 17.53 -5.83
CA ASN A 181 23.47 16.51 -6.86
C ASN A 181 22.28 16.85 -7.78
N LEU A 182 22.57 17.40 -8.96
CA LEU A 182 21.57 17.78 -9.97
C LEU A 182 20.75 16.61 -10.56
N ARG A 183 21.19 15.36 -10.34
CA ARG A 183 20.50 14.14 -10.79
C ARG A 183 19.49 13.60 -9.78
N ASP A 184 19.17 14.36 -8.74
CA ASP A 184 18.14 13.98 -7.77
C ASP A 184 16.78 13.71 -8.48
N LYS A 185 16.12 12.65 -8.04
CA LYS A 185 14.79 12.24 -8.54
C LYS A 185 13.67 13.05 -7.88
N ASN A 186 13.89 13.54 -6.65
CA ASN A 186 12.94 14.35 -5.89
C ASN A 186 13.04 15.85 -6.22
N SER A 187 13.68 16.21 -7.34
CA SER A 187 13.85 17.60 -7.75
C SER A 187 12.86 18.03 -8.82
N LEU A 188 11.78 17.25 -9.01
CA LEU A 188 10.82 17.44 -10.08
C LEU A 188 9.63 18.24 -9.57
N TRP A 189 9.39 19.36 -10.23
CA TRP A 189 8.31 20.29 -9.94
C TRP A 189 7.40 20.41 -11.17
N ASN A 190 6.17 20.86 -10.98
CA ASN A 190 5.28 21.28 -12.04
C ASN A 190 4.50 22.53 -11.60
N VAL A 191 4.02 23.30 -12.57
CA VAL A 191 3.09 24.39 -12.30
C VAL A 191 1.69 23.80 -12.29
N GLU A 192 1.04 23.68 -11.13
CA GLU A 192 -0.33 23.18 -11.05
C GLU A 192 -1.31 24.23 -11.53
N ASP A 193 -1.17 25.48 -11.12
CA ASP A 193 -2.14 26.53 -11.46
C ASP A 193 -1.42 27.79 -11.92
N ASN A 194 -2.03 28.49 -12.87
CA ASN A 194 -1.54 29.76 -13.40
C ASN A 194 -2.74 30.68 -13.64
N VAL A 195 -2.69 31.89 -13.07
CA VAL A 195 -3.77 32.87 -13.14
C VAL A 195 -3.27 34.14 -13.82
N PHE A 196 -3.68 34.34 -15.08
CA PHE A 196 -3.35 35.56 -15.82
C PHE A 196 -4.44 35.98 -16.81
N GLY A 197 -5.07 37.13 -16.58
CA GLY A 197 -6.25 37.57 -17.36
C GLY A 197 -6.08 37.68 -18.89
N LYS A 198 -4.85 37.71 -19.42
CA LYS A 198 -4.58 37.76 -20.87
C LYS A 198 -4.35 36.41 -21.54
N LEU A 199 -4.28 35.31 -20.77
CA LEU A 199 -4.13 33.96 -21.32
C LEU A 199 -5.50 33.27 -21.47
N PRO A 200 -5.70 32.48 -22.55
CA PRO A 200 -6.92 31.73 -22.73
C PRO A 200 -7.01 30.59 -21.71
N ASN A 201 -8.23 30.34 -21.24
CA ASN A 201 -8.53 29.24 -20.35
C ASN A 201 -8.80 27.96 -21.15
N VAL A 202 -8.28 26.83 -20.69
CA VAL A 202 -8.39 25.50 -21.28
C VAL A 202 -9.11 24.57 -20.29
N SER A 203 -9.84 23.58 -20.81
CA SER A 203 -10.50 22.56 -20.00
C SER A 203 -9.49 21.54 -19.44
N PHE A 204 -9.76 21.02 -18.24
CA PHE A 204 -8.94 19.98 -17.59
C PHE A 204 -8.89 18.66 -18.36
N GLU A 205 -9.88 18.40 -19.22
CA GLU A 205 -9.95 17.18 -20.04
C GLU A 205 -8.73 17.03 -20.95
N VAL A 206 -8.10 18.13 -21.35
CA VAL A 206 -6.88 18.11 -22.18
C VAL A 206 -5.69 17.47 -21.46
N TYR A 207 -5.69 17.48 -20.12
CA TYR A 207 -4.63 16.90 -19.29
C TYR A 207 -5.01 15.55 -18.68
N ALA A 208 -6.21 15.04 -18.97
CA ALA A 208 -6.66 13.77 -18.44
C ALA A 208 -5.76 12.64 -18.99
N PRO A 209 -5.09 11.86 -18.13
CA PRO A 209 -4.35 10.69 -18.61
C PRO A 209 -5.33 9.70 -19.25
N ASN A 210 -4.84 8.96 -20.24
CA ASN A 210 -5.65 7.94 -20.91
C ASN A 210 -5.96 6.78 -19.96
N PHE A 211 -6.88 5.90 -20.36
CA PHE A 211 -7.29 4.78 -19.50
C PHE A 211 -6.11 3.90 -19.07
N LEU A 212 -5.19 3.58 -19.98
CA LEU A 212 -4.07 2.69 -19.68
C LEU A 212 -3.07 3.32 -18.71
N GLU A 213 -2.79 4.62 -18.87
CA GLU A 213 -1.97 5.39 -17.93
C GLU A 213 -2.61 5.37 -16.53
N ARG A 214 -3.91 5.67 -16.43
CA ARG A 214 -4.65 5.60 -15.16
C ARG A 214 -4.62 4.21 -14.56
N PHE A 215 -4.77 3.18 -15.39
CA PHE A 215 -4.76 1.79 -14.95
C PHE A 215 -3.39 1.41 -14.36
N ILE A 216 -2.30 1.74 -15.05
CA ILE A 216 -0.93 1.45 -14.61
C ILE A 216 -0.60 2.26 -13.35
N GLU A 217 -0.91 3.55 -13.33
CA GLU A 217 -0.67 4.42 -12.18
C GLU A 217 -1.44 3.93 -10.95
N SER A 218 -2.72 3.58 -11.13
CA SER A 218 -3.55 3.03 -10.06
C SER A 218 -2.94 1.76 -9.47
N HIS A 219 -2.49 0.81 -10.30
CA HIS A 219 -1.84 -0.41 -9.80
C HIS A 219 -0.50 -0.11 -9.10
N ALA A 220 0.31 0.80 -9.63
CA ALA A 220 1.56 1.22 -9.00
C ALA A 220 1.31 1.80 -7.59
N VAL A 221 0.29 2.65 -7.45
CA VAL A 221 -0.13 3.21 -6.16
C VAL A 221 -0.72 2.15 -5.24
N MET A 222 -1.51 1.19 -5.76
CA MET A 222 -2.01 0.05 -4.98
C MET A 222 -0.85 -0.81 -4.44
N PHE A 223 0.16 -1.12 -5.25
CA PHE A 223 1.34 -1.86 -4.80
C PHE A 223 2.14 -1.09 -3.76
N GLN A 224 2.38 0.21 -3.97
CA GLN A 224 3.09 1.05 -3.01
C GLN A 224 2.33 1.16 -1.69
N GLY A 225 1.01 1.39 -1.75
CA GLY A 225 0.14 1.44 -0.58
C GLY A 225 0.17 0.12 0.19
N ASN A 226 0.03 -1.02 -0.50
CA ASN A 226 0.05 -2.34 0.11
C ASN A 226 1.40 -2.68 0.78
N ALA A 227 2.52 -2.36 0.13
CA ALA A 227 3.85 -2.51 0.71
C ALA A 227 4.12 -1.55 1.89
N GLY A 228 3.42 -0.41 1.93
CA GLY A 228 3.50 0.59 2.99
C GLY A 228 2.72 0.24 4.26
N LEU A 229 1.81 -0.75 4.23
CA LEU A 229 1.04 -1.22 5.39
C LEU A 229 1.91 -2.06 6.33
N LYS A 230 2.94 -1.45 6.91
CA LYS A 230 3.80 -2.06 7.92
C LYS A 230 3.15 -1.98 9.31
N PRO A 231 3.37 -2.99 10.17
CA PRO A 231 2.84 -2.97 11.53
C PRO A 231 3.39 -1.76 12.28
N LYS A 232 2.52 -1.04 12.99
CA LYS A 232 2.95 0.02 13.89
C LYS A 232 3.59 -0.60 15.15
N GLU A 233 4.47 0.15 15.81
CA GLU A 233 5.05 -0.29 17.08
C GLU A 233 3.93 -0.58 18.10
N GLY A 234 3.96 -1.76 18.70
CA GLY A 234 2.95 -2.22 19.67
C GLY A 234 1.68 -2.84 19.06
N GLU A 235 1.51 -2.83 17.74
CA GLU A 235 0.34 -3.44 17.09
C GLU A 235 0.49 -4.97 17.02
N ILE A 236 -0.48 -5.71 17.58
CA ILE A 236 -0.48 -7.17 17.56
C ILE A 236 -1.05 -7.65 16.22
N THR A 237 -0.17 -8.24 15.41
CA THR A 237 -0.53 -8.81 14.10
C THR A 237 -0.35 -10.33 14.12
N SER A 238 -1.12 -11.03 13.30
CA SER A 238 -1.03 -12.49 13.20
C SER A 238 0.10 -12.91 12.26
N LYS A 239 0.69 -14.07 12.51
CA LYS A 239 1.77 -14.65 11.70
C LYS A 239 1.30 -15.89 10.93
N PRO A 240 1.81 -16.15 9.72
CA PRO A 240 1.38 -17.29 8.90
C PRO A 240 1.37 -18.64 9.61
N TRP A 241 2.37 -18.92 10.45
CA TRP A 241 2.45 -20.19 11.20
C TRP A 241 1.33 -20.36 12.23
N GLN A 242 0.71 -19.28 12.70
CA GLN A 242 -0.35 -19.32 13.72
C GLN A 242 -1.67 -19.82 13.14
N TRP A 243 -1.89 -19.65 11.84
CA TRP A 243 -3.21 -19.85 11.24
C TRP A 243 -3.63 -21.32 11.13
N PRO A 244 -2.79 -22.27 10.66
CA PRO A 244 -3.20 -23.67 10.51
C PRO A 244 -3.50 -24.36 11.84
N ILE A 245 -2.78 -23.98 12.91
CA ILE A 245 -2.97 -24.54 14.26
C ILE A 245 -4.07 -23.83 15.06
N ASN A 246 -4.67 -22.78 14.51
CA ASN A 246 -5.65 -21.93 15.20
C ASN A 246 -5.07 -21.32 16.50
N TYR A 247 -3.82 -20.88 16.49
CA TYR A 247 -3.08 -20.51 17.71
C TYR A 247 -3.72 -19.32 18.43
N LYS A 248 -4.04 -18.26 17.71
CA LYS A 248 -4.61 -17.03 18.26
C LYS A 248 -5.65 -16.48 17.28
N GLY A 249 -6.82 -16.15 17.81
CA GLY A 249 -7.87 -15.46 17.07
C GLY A 249 -7.71 -13.94 17.09
N GLN A 250 -8.72 -13.23 16.64
CA GLN A 250 -8.69 -11.76 16.54
C GLN A 250 -10.04 -11.16 16.93
N PHE A 251 -10.03 -10.10 17.75
CA PHE A 251 -11.22 -9.31 18.01
C PHE A 251 -11.65 -8.56 16.75
N PHE A 252 -12.91 -8.72 16.37
CA PHE A 252 -13.54 -8.03 15.23
C PHE A 252 -14.36 -6.82 15.67
N SER A 253 -14.91 -6.84 16.88
CA SER A 253 -15.66 -5.75 17.50
C SER A 253 -15.48 -5.79 19.02
N GLY A 254 -15.46 -4.61 19.67
CA GLY A 254 -15.15 -4.45 21.10
C GLY A 254 -16.17 -3.63 21.91
N ASN A 255 -17.36 -3.35 21.36
CA ASN A 255 -18.41 -2.63 22.10
C ASN A 255 -19.26 -3.62 22.93
N ASN A 256 -20.56 -3.36 23.10
CA ASN A 256 -21.47 -4.18 23.92
C ASN A 256 -21.51 -5.66 23.52
N TYR A 257 -21.33 -5.95 22.23
CA TYR A 257 -21.17 -7.31 21.73
C TYR A 257 -19.74 -7.47 21.21
N ARG A 258 -18.99 -8.35 21.87
CA ARG A 258 -17.62 -8.67 21.48
C ARG A 258 -17.65 -9.84 20.51
N ILE A 259 -17.10 -9.64 19.32
CA ILE A 259 -17.01 -10.67 18.29
C ILE A 259 -15.55 -11.09 18.20
N TYR A 260 -15.30 -12.39 18.34
CA TYR A 260 -13.96 -12.96 18.31
C TYR A 260 -13.83 -13.95 17.16
N LEU A 261 -12.97 -13.61 16.21
CA LEU A 261 -12.70 -14.43 15.05
C LEU A 261 -11.76 -15.57 15.45
N LEU A 262 -12.33 -16.76 15.66
CA LEU A 262 -11.62 -18.01 15.91
C LEU A 262 -12.14 -19.08 14.94
N GLY A 263 -11.24 -19.88 14.37
CA GLY A 263 -11.64 -21.02 13.56
C GLY A 263 -12.32 -22.08 14.43
N ASN A 264 -13.30 -22.80 13.89
CA ASN A 264 -13.86 -23.96 14.59
C ASN A 264 -12.72 -24.99 14.80
N PRO A 265 -12.35 -25.30 16.06
CA PRO A 265 -11.13 -26.05 16.34
C PRO A 265 -11.18 -27.49 15.83
N ILE A 266 -12.37 -28.11 15.82
CA ILE A 266 -12.55 -29.46 15.25
C ILE A 266 -12.27 -29.45 13.75
N ILE A 267 -12.78 -28.46 13.02
CA ILE A 267 -12.52 -28.31 11.58
C ILE A 267 -11.03 -27.97 11.34
N TRP A 268 -10.48 -27.00 12.09
CA TRP A 268 -9.09 -26.55 11.89
C TRP A 268 -8.08 -27.66 12.14
N TRP A 269 -8.17 -28.33 13.28
CA TRP A 269 -7.25 -29.40 13.65
C TRP A 269 -7.51 -30.67 12.84
N GLY A 270 -8.78 -30.97 12.52
CA GLY A 270 -9.14 -32.02 11.58
C GLY A 270 -8.47 -31.80 10.23
N ASN A 271 -8.61 -30.60 9.66
CA ASN A 271 -7.96 -30.25 8.39
C ASN A 271 -6.44 -30.39 8.43
N MET A 272 -5.81 -29.94 9.52
CA MET A 272 -4.37 -30.10 9.70
C MET A 272 -3.95 -31.58 9.78
N ALA A 273 -4.72 -32.42 10.48
CA ALA A 273 -4.48 -33.86 10.56
C ALA A 273 -4.63 -34.54 9.19
N PHE A 274 -5.70 -34.23 8.44
CA PHE A 274 -5.94 -34.79 7.11
C PHE A 274 -4.95 -34.30 6.05
N LEU A 275 -4.41 -33.09 6.20
CA LEU A 275 -3.26 -32.62 5.41
C LEU A 275 -2.03 -33.51 5.66
N GLY A 276 -1.77 -33.88 6.91
CA GLY A 276 -0.73 -34.85 7.27
C GLY A 276 -1.00 -36.24 6.68
N PHE A 277 -2.22 -36.76 6.81
CA PHE A 277 -2.60 -38.05 6.20
C PHE A 277 -2.49 -38.04 4.67
N PHE A 278 -2.80 -36.94 4.02
CA PHE A 278 -2.58 -36.77 2.58
C PHE A 278 -1.09 -36.93 2.23
N LEU A 279 -0.20 -36.21 2.91
CA LEU A 279 1.24 -36.31 2.65
C LEU A 279 1.76 -37.74 2.86
N LEU A 280 1.30 -38.41 3.91
CA LEU A 280 1.67 -39.81 4.19
C LEU A 280 1.16 -40.77 3.12
N THR A 281 -0.11 -40.68 2.75
CA THR A 281 -0.72 -41.55 1.72
C THR A 281 -0.13 -41.28 0.33
N TYR A 282 0.14 -40.02 -0.01
CA TYR A 282 0.81 -39.64 -1.24
C TYR A 282 2.24 -40.22 -1.30
N LEU A 283 3.04 -40.01 -0.24
CA LEU A 283 4.41 -40.51 -0.18
C LEU A 283 4.46 -42.04 -0.22
N TYR A 284 3.58 -42.71 0.52
CA TYR A 284 3.45 -44.17 0.49
C TYR A 284 3.15 -44.69 -0.92
N ASN A 285 2.20 -44.09 -1.62
CA ASN A 285 1.85 -44.48 -2.98
C ASN A 285 2.96 -44.14 -4.00
N ALA A 286 3.65 -43.01 -3.83
CA ALA A 286 4.81 -42.66 -4.64
C ALA A 286 5.96 -43.68 -4.50
N ILE A 287 6.29 -44.08 -3.26
CA ILE A 287 7.30 -45.10 -2.98
C ILE A 287 6.89 -46.45 -3.56
N ARG A 288 5.63 -46.86 -3.41
CA ARG A 288 5.11 -48.10 -4.00
C ARG A 288 5.22 -48.11 -5.52
N ARG A 289 4.94 -46.97 -6.16
CA ARG A 289 5.08 -46.79 -7.60
C ARG A 289 6.52 -46.95 -8.05
N GLN A 290 7.44 -46.28 -7.36
CA GLN A 290 8.87 -46.37 -7.66
C GLN A 290 9.43 -47.79 -7.49
N ARG A 291 8.88 -48.57 -6.55
CA ARG A 291 9.24 -49.97 -6.29
C ARG A 291 8.58 -50.98 -7.23
N GLY A 292 7.84 -50.54 -8.26
CA GLY A 292 7.17 -51.44 -9.21
C GLY A 292 6.03 -52.27 -8.61
N LYS A 293 5.52 -51.91 -7.41
CA LYS A 293 4.45 -52.67 -6.72
C LYS A 293 3.03 -52.30 -7.18
N LEU A 294 2.90 -51.54 -8.28
CA LEU A 294 1.63 -51.07 -8.83
C LEU A 294 1.28 -51.71 -10.18
N ASP A 295 2.14 -52.59 -10.70
CA ASP A 295 1.87 -53.38 -11.89
C ASP A 295 1.15 -54.67 -11.47
N HIS A 296 -0.18 -54.64 -11.57
CA HIS A 296 -0.96 -55.86 -11.44
C HIS A 296 -0.57 -56.82 -12.59
N PRO A 297 -0.26 -58.10 -12.32
CA PRO A 297 -0.06 -59.07 -13.40
C PRO A 297 -1.34 -59.14 -14.27
N PRO A 298 -1.19 -59.34 -15.59
CA PRO A 298 -2.33 -59.43 -16.51
C PRO A 298 -3.16 -60.66 -16.17
N GLY A 299 -4.25 -60.48 -15.41
CA GLY A 299 -5.12 -61.56 -14.96
C GLY A 299 -5.92 -61.27 -13.68
N TYR A 300 -5.56 -60.25 -12.89
CA TYR A 300 -6.33 -59.89 -11.68
C TYR A 300 -7.60 -59.10 -12.05
N MET A 301 -8.76 -59.65 -11.67
CA MET A 301 -10.15 -59.27 -12.00
C MET A 301 -10.44 -57.78 -12.31
N ALA A 302 -11.33 -57.56 -13.28
CA ALA A 302 -11.85 -56.25 -13.72
C ALA A 302 -12.41 -55.36 -12.57
N HIS A 303 -12.90 -55.97 -11.48
CA HIS A 303 -13.43 -55.26 -10.30
C HIS A 303 -12.35 -54.48 -9.53
N THR A 304 -11.12 -54.99 -9.48
CA THR A 304 -9.95 -54.34 -8.86
C THR A 304 -9.39 -53.21 -9.72
N ARG A 305 -9.54 -53.30 -11.05
CA ARG A 305 -9.05 -52.30 -12.00
C ARG A 305 -9.81 -50.97 -11.88
N GLY A 306 -11.14 -51.01 -11.86
CA GLY A 306 -11.97 -49.80 -11.67
C GLY A 306 -11.74 -49.13 -10.31
N TYR A 307 -11.45 -49.92 -9.27
CA TYR A 307 -11.13 -49.44 -7.94
C TYR A 307 -9.79 -48.66 -7.90
N SER A 308 -8.74 -49.20 -8.54
CA SER A 308 -7.42 -48.56 -8.61
C SER A 308 -7.39 -47.25 -9.41
N VAL A 309 -8.29 -47.07 -10.39
CA VAL A 309 -8.41 -45.84 -11.18
C VAL A 309 -9.03 -44.74 -10.33
N HIS A 310 -10.12 -45.05 -9.63
CA HIS A 310 -10.79 -44.07 -8.78
C HIS A 310 -9.92 -43.56 -7.62
N GLU A 311 -9.13 -44.44 -6.99
CA GLU A 311 -8.15 -44.04 -5.98
C GLU A 311 -7.05 -43.10 -6.53
N ARG A 312 -6.61 -43.33 -7.76
CA ARG A 312 -5.65 -42.44 -8.44
C ARG A 312 -6.28 -41.09 -8.76
N ASP A 313 -7.53 -41.07 -9.22
CA ASP A 313 -8.26 -39.83 -9.51
C ASP A 313 -8.46 -39.00 -8.23
N MET A 314 -8.84 -39.65 -7.13
CA MET A 314 -8.95 -39.02 -5.80
C MET A 314 -7.62 -38.42 -5.34
N LEU A 315 -6.51 -39.17 -5.44
CA LEU A 315 -5.19 -38.65 -5.07
C LEU A 315 -4.74 -37.50 -5.99
N THR A 316 -5.09 -37.55 -7.27
CA THR A 316 -4.80 -36.47 -8.22
C THR A 316 -5.60 -35.21 -7.88
N ALA A 317 -6.89 -35.34 -7.57
CA ALA A 317 -7.72 -34.24 -7.09
C ALA A 317 -7.19 -33.65 -5.78
N ALA A 318 -6.83 -34.48 -4.80
CA ALA A 318 -6.22 -34.06 -3.55
C ALA A 318 -4.88 -33.33 -3.78
N THR A 319 -4.09 -33.74 -4.77
CA THR A 319 -2.84 -33.06 -5.16
C THR A 319 -3.11 -31.65 -5.68
N TRP A 320 -4.12 -31.46 -6.54
CA TRP A 320 -4.50 -30.12 -7.01
C TRP A 320 -5.03 -29.23 -5.90
N LEU A 321 -5.80 -29.79 -4.96
CA LEU A 321 -6.25 -29.06 -3.78
C LEU A 321 -5.08 -28.68 -2.86
N PHE A 322 -4.09 -29.55 -2.71
CA PHE A 322 -2.88 -29.25 -1.96
C PHE A 322 -2.06 -28.14 -2.62
N VAL A 323 -1.93 -28.13 -3.95
CA VAL A 323 -1.32 -27.03 -4.69
C VAL A 323 -2.12 -25.74 -4.49
N GLY A 324 -3.45 -25.80 -4.54
CA GLY A 324 -4.31 -24.66 -4.22
C GLY A 324 -4.07 -24.11 -2.82
N TRP A 325 -3.95 -24.98 -1.81
CA TRP A 325 -3.58 -24.61 -0.44
C TRP A 325 -2.21 -23.94 -0.38
N LEU A 326 -1.19 -24.50 -1.03
CA LEU A 326 0.16 -23.91 -1.09
C LEU A 326 0.16 -22.51 -1.72
N LEU A 327 -0.49 -22.35 -2.87
CA LEU A 327 -0.54 -21.06 -3.58
C LEU A 327 -1.25 -19.97 -2.77
N HIS A 328 -2.20 -20.35 -1.91
CA HIS A 328 -2.92 -19.41 -1.03
C HIS A 328 -2.31 -19.28 0.37
N TYR A 329 -1.27 -20.04 0.71
CA TYR A 329 -0.66 -19.99 2.04
C TYR A 329 0.81 -19.54 2.01
N VAL A 330 1.62 -20.13 1.14
CA VAL A 330 3.07 -19.91 1.09
C VAL A 330 3.45 -18.45 0.80
N PRO A 331 2.78 -17.71 -0.10
CA PRO A 331 3.16 -16.31 -0.37
C PRO A 331 3.16 -15.41 0.87
N PHE A 332 2.31 -15.69 1.87
CA PHE A 332 2.23 -14.90 3.08
C PHE A 332 3.49 -14.98 3.95
N TRP A 333 4.32 -16.02 3.79
CA TRP A 333 5.61 -16.12 4.49
C TRP A 333 6.65 -15.11 3.98
N ALA A 334 6.51 -14.65 2.74
CA ALA A 334 7.40 -13.65 2.14
C ALA A 334 6.88 -12.21 2.27
N MET A 335 5.65 -12.01 2.75
CA MET A 335 5.04 -10.68 2.87
C MET A 335 5.51 -9.97 4.14
N GLY A 336 6.10 -8.78 4.00
CA GLY A 336 6.57 -7.92 5.10
C GLY A 336 5.56 -6.87 5.59
N ARG A 337 4.26 -7.09 5.35
CA ARG A 337 3.16 -6.18 5.72
C ARG A 337 2.34 -6.74 6.88
N VAL A 338 1.41 -5.97 7.40
CA VAL A 338 0.44 -6.43 8.40
C VAL A 338 -0.39 -7.60 7.85
N LEU A 339 -0.49 -8.68 8.63
CA LEU A 339 -1.27 -9.87 8.29
C LEU A 339 -2.25 -10.23 9.41
N TYR A 340 -3.38 -10.77 9.01
CA TYR A 340 -4.51 -11.11 9.87
C TYR A 340 -5.00 -12.52 9.62
N PHE A 341 -5.67 -13.11 10.61
CA PHE A 341 -6.11 -14.51 10.59
C PHE A 341 -6.99 -14.84 9.36
N HIS A 342 -7.84 -13.91 8.91
CA HIS A 342 -8.71 -14.10 7.76
C HIS A 342 -7.97 -14.28 6.42
N HIS A 343 -6.70 -13.90 6.32
CA HIS A 343 -5.90 -14.15 5.12
C HIS A 343 -5.73 -15.64 4.82
N TYR A 344 -5.86 -16.50 5.85
CA TYR A 344 -5.77 -17.94 5.70
C TYR A 344 -7.05 -18.56 5.11
N PHE A 345 -8.18 -17.86 5.08
CA PHE A 345 -9.48 -18.47 4.73
C PHE A 345 -9.53 -19.10 3.32
N PRO A 346 -8.95 -18.50 2.27
CA PRO A 346 -8.86 -19.15 0.97
C PRO A 346 -8.09 -20.47 1.02
N ALA A 347 -6.92 -20.49 1.69
CA ALA A 347 -6.16 -21.71 1.88
C ALA A 347 -6.94 -22.74 2.72
N HIS A 348 -7.59 -22.31 3.80
CA HIS A 348 -8.42 -23.16 4.64
C HIS A 348 -9.54 -23.86 3.85
N LEU A 349 -10.18 -23.17 2.89
CA LEU A 349 -11.18 -23.77 2.01
C LEU A 349 -10.62 -24.94 1.20
N PHE A 350 -9.44 -24.78 0.59
CA PHE A 350 -8.74 -25.87 -0.10
C PHE A 350 -8.41 -27.03 0.85
N SER A 351 -7.99 -26.71 2.09
CA SER A 351 -7.73 -27.72 3.11
C SER A 351 -8.98 -28.52 3.48
N SER A 352 -10.15 -27.86 3.64
CA SER A 352 -11.42 -28.52 3.95
C SER A 352 -11.89 -29.44 2.83
N MET A 353 -11.75 -29.01 1.57
CA MET A 353 -12.06 -29.86 0.41
C MET A 353 -11.13 -31.07 0.35
N LEU A 354 -9.82 -30.86 0.61
CA LEU A 354 -8.83 -31.94 0.66
C LEU A 354 -9.18 -32.95 1.75
N THR A 355 -9.57 -32.49 2.95
CA THR A 355 -10.05 -33.33 4.04
C THR A 355 -11.18 -34.26 3.60
N GLY A 356 -12.17 -33.74 2.88
CA GLY A 356 -13.29 -34.54 2.36
C GLY A 356 -12.82 -35.67 1.43
N ILE A 357 -11.91 -35.38 0.50
CA ILE A 357 -11.35 -36.37 -0.43
C ILE A 357 -10.52 -37.42 0.32
N VAL A 358 -9.62 -36.99 1.21
CA VAL A 358 -8.73 -37.89 1.95
C VAL A 358 -9.53 -38.76 2.92
N PHE A 359 -10.54 -38.20 3.58
CA PHE A 359 -11.46 -38.96 4.41
C PHE A 359 -12.17 -40.03 3.59
N SER A 360 -12.73 -39.69 2.42
CA SER A 360 -13.35 -40.66 1.52
C SER A 360 -12.37 -41.75 1.05
N TYR A 361 -11.13 -41.36 0.72
CA TYR A 361 -10.07 -42.28 0.33
C TYR A 361 -9.73 -43.28 1.45
N LEU A 362 -9.43 -42.79 2.65
CA LEU A 362 -9.04 -43.62 3.80
C LEU A 362 -10.17 -44.55 4.23
N THR A 363 -11.38 -44.01 4.33
CA THR A 363 -12.56 -44.78 4.72
C THR A 363 -12.80 -45.91 3.72
N ARG A 364 -12.77 -45.62 2.42
CA ARG A 364 -12.88 -46.63 1.36
C ARG A 364 -11.78 -47.70 1.44
N SER A 365 -10.54 -47.32 1.73
CA SER A 365 -9.44 -48.28 1.90
C SER A 365 -9.68 -49.25 3.08
N ILE A 366 -10.27 -48.77 4.19
CA ILE A 366 -10.60 -49.60 5.37
C ILE A 366 -11.73 -50.58 5.06
N TYR A 367 -12.76 -50.10 4.37
CA TYR A 367 -13.99 -50.85 4.07
C TYR A 367 -13.83 -52.06 3.17
N ASN A 368 -12.83 -52.06 2.29
CA ASN A 368 -12.59 -53.20 1.40
C ASN A 368 -12.17 -54.48 2.15
N GLY A 369 -11.74 -54.35 3.40
CA GLY A 369 -11.41 -55.49 4.25
C GLY A 369 -12.61 -56.07 5.01
N LEU A 370 -13.80 -55.45 4.94
CA LEU A 370 -14.95 -55.78 5.78
C LEU A 370 -16.15 -56.30 4.97
N PRO A 371 -17.01 -57.18 5.56
CA PRO A 371 -18.27 -57.59 4.94
C PRO A 371 -19.22 -56.41 4.65
N GLN A 372 -19.97 -56.50 3.56
CA GLN A 372 -20.92 -55.48 3.05
C GLN A 372 -21.81 -54.78 4.10
N PRO A 373 -22.52 -55.49 5.02
CA PRO A 373 -23.39 -54.81 5.99
C PRO A 373 -22.57 -54.00 7.01
N LEU A 374 -21.43 -54.54 7.47
CA LEU A 374 -20.57 -53.87 8.44
C LEU A 374 -19.88 -52.63 7.87
N ASN A 375 -19.45 -52.71 6.61
CA ASN A 375 -18.87 -51.60 5.85
C ASN A 375 -19.83 -50.40 5.76
N THR A 376 -21.06 -50.65 5.29
CA THR A 376 -22.06 -49.58 5.08
C THR A 376 -22.42 -48.91 6.40
N THR A 377 -22.64 -49.69 7.47
CA THR A 377 -22.89 -49.15 8.81
C THR A 377 -21.71 -48.31 9.30
N LEU A 378 -20.48 -48.82 9.20
CA LEU A 378 -19.28 -48.11 9.65
C LEU A 378 -19.11 -46.76 8.93
N TYR A 379 -19.33 -46.73 7.61
CA TYR A 379 -19.29 -45.49 6.82
C TYR A 379 -20.28 -44.44 7.29
N HIS A 380 -21.55 -44.82 7.43
CA HIS A 380 -22.57 -43.90 7.90
C HIS A 380 -22.30 -43.44 9.33
N THR A 381 -21.87 -44.34 10.21
CA THR A 381 -21.49 -43.98 11.59
C THR A 381 -20.35 -42.96 11.62
N LEU A 382 -19.30 -43.15 10.82
CA LEU A 382 -18.16 -42.22 10.76
C LEU A 382 -18.56 -40.85 10.21
N ILE A 383 -19.38 -40.79 9.15
CA ILE A 383 -19.89 -39.52 8.61
C ILE A 383 -20.80 -38.80 9.60
N VAL A 384 -21.77 -39.52 10.18
CA VAL A 384 -22.70 -38.93 11.15
C VAL A 384 -21.93 -38.42 12.36
N SER A 385 -20.98 -39.20 12.89
CA SER A 385 -20.13 -38.78 13.99
C SER A 385 -19.33 -37.51 13.65
N LEU A 386 -18.72 -37.45 12.46
CA LEU A 386 -17.99 -36.27 11.99
C LEU A 386 -18.92 -35.04 11.91
N LEU A 387 -20.07 -35.16 11.25
CA LEU A 387 -21.02 -34.05 11.11
C LEU A 387 -21.56 -33.60 12.46
N SER A 388 -21.93 -34.53 13.34
CA SER A 388 -22.37 -34.23 14.71
C SER A 388 -21.29 -33.51 15.50
N SER A 389 -20.02 -33.93 15.40
CA SER A 389 -18.91 -33.27 16.10
C SER A 389 -18.71 -31.82 15.64
N VAL A 390 -18.84 -31.56 14.33
CA VAL A 390 -18.74 -30.21 13.75
C VAL A 390 -19.90 -29.34 14.21
N LEU A 391 -21.12 -29.86 14.20
CA LEU A 391 -22.32 -29.14 14.63
C LEU A 391 -22.29 -28.80 16.13
N VAL A 392 -21.92 -29.78 16.98
CA VAL A 392 -21.76 -29.56 18.42
C VAL A 392 -20.66 -28.53 18.69
N SER A 393 -19.52 -28.64 18.01
CA SER A 393 -18.46 -27.64 18.13
C SER A 393 -18.93 -26.26 17.67
N PHE A 394 -19.68 -26.15 16.57
CA PHE A 394 -20.22 -24.86 16.13
C PHE A 394 -21.17 -24.28 17.18
N TYR A 395 -22.08 -25.09 17.72
CA TYR A 395 -23.02 -24.65 18.75
C TYR A 395 -22.30 -24.09 19.98
N LEU A 396 -21.29 -24.81 20.50
CA LEU A 396 -20.50 -24.39 21.65
C LEU A 396 -19.75 -23.07 21.40
N PHE A 397 -19.15 -22.91 20.23
CA PHE A 397 -18.38 -21.70 19.87
C PHE A 397 -19.23 -20.61 19.19
N SER A 398 -20.55 -20.81 19.05
CA SER A 398 -21.45 -19.86 18.38
C SER A 398 -21.48 -18.46 19.01
N PRO A 399 -21.32 -18.26 20.34
CA PRO A 399 -21.26 -16.93 20.93
C PRO A 399 -20.10 -16.08 20.37
N LEU A 400 -18.98 -16.70 19.97
CA LEU A 400 -17.85 -15.97 19.38
C LEU A 400 -18.22 -15.28 18.06
N THR A 401 -19.16 -15.89 17.31
CA THR A 401 -19.61 -15.42 15.99
C THR A 401 -20.82 -14.50 16.09
N TYR A 402 -21.83 -14.86 16.90
CA TYR A 402 -23.06 -14.09 17.04
C TYR A 402 -22.96 -12.93 18.05
N GLY A 403 -21.89 -12.89 18.85
CA GLY A 403 -21.58 -11.82 19.79
C GLY A 403 -21.64 -12.31 21.23
N MET A 404 -20.53 -12.10 21.95
CA MET A 404 -20.41 -12.40 23.38
C MET A 404 -20.79 -11.17 24.20
N THR A 405 -21.62 -11.40 25.22
CA THR A 405 -21.97 -10.41 26.26
C THR A 405 -21.37 -10.76 27.62
N GLU A 406 -20.94 -12.01 27.79
CA GLU A 406 -20.41 -12.56 29.04
C GLU A 406 -18.96 -12.11 29.29
N ALA A 407 -18.46 -12.31 30.52
CA ALA A 407 -17.09 -12.00 30.90
C ALA A 407 -16.05 -12.81 30.10
N SER A 408 -14.80 -12.32 30.03
CA SER A 408 -13.75 -12.97 29.23
C SER A 408 -13.53 -14.43 29.67
N SER A 409 -13.19 -15.29 28.72
CA SER A 409 -12.78 -16.67 28.92
C SER A 409 -11.56 -16.84 29.85
N ASN A 410 -10.83 -15.77 30.17
CA ASN A 410 -9.77 -15.78 31.18
C ASN A 410 -10.30 -15.83 32.62
N GLU A 411 -11.56 -15.45 32.84
CA GLU A 411 -12.16 -15.45 34.17
C GLU A 411 -12.74 -16.83 34.48
N PRO A 412 -12.39 -17.47 35.61
CA PRO A 412 -12.86 -18.82 35.94
C PRO A 412 -14.37 -18.91 36.14
N ASN A 413 -15.03 -17.78 36.39
CA ASN A 413 -16.48 -17.68 36.53
C ASN A 413 -17.21 -17.49 35.18
N SER A 414 -16.48 -17.35 34.08
CA SER A 414 -17.07 -17.24 32.74
C SER A 414 -17.52 -18.61 32.23
N THR A 415 -18.73 -18.67 31.67
CA THR A 415 -19.26 -19.82 30.92
C THR A 415 -18.35 -20.20 29.75
N LEU A 416 -17.64 -19.23 29.17
CA LEU A 416 -16.71 -19.41 28.06
C LEU A 416 -15.33 -19.92 28.49
N HIS A 417 -15.02 -19.94 29.79
CA HIS A 417 -13.73 -20.40 30.30
C HIS A 417 -13.41 -21.84 29.89
N SER A 418 -14.42 -22.73 29.92
CA SER A 418 -14.27 -24.13 29.51
C SER A 418 -13.97 -24.31 28.01
N LEU A 419 -14.29 -23.31 27.18
CA LEU A 419 -14.06 -23.34 25.74
C LEU A 419 -12.65 -22.87 25.38
N LYS A 420 -11.88 -22.36 26.35
CA LYS A 420 -10.50 -21.93 26.17
C LYS A 420 -9.56 -23.14 26.12
N TRP A 421 -9.47 -23.80 24.97
CA TRP A 421 -8.63 -24.99 24.80
C TRP A 421 -7.13 -24.66 24.64
N LEU A 422 -6.81 -23.44 24.21
CA LEU A 422 -5.44 -22.93 24.16
C LEU A 422 -5.29 -21.69 25.04
N GLU A 423 -4.18 -21.58 25.75
CA GLU A 423 -3.89 -20.42 26.63
C GLU A 423 -3.88 -19.09 25.88
N SER A 424 -3.50 -19.13 24.60
CA SER A 424 -3.43 -18.00 23.67
C SER A 424 -4.78 -17.50 23.14
N TRP A 425 -5.88 -18.21 23.44
CA TRP A 425 -7.23 -17.74 23.12
C TRP A 425 -7.71 -16.78 24.21
N GLU A 426 -8.08 -15.57 23.79
CA GLU A 426 -8.30 -14.43 24.70
C GLU A 426 -9.71 -13.86 24.56
N PHE A 427 -10.70 -14.67 24.15
CA PHE A 427 -12.07 -14.19 23.90
C PHE A 427 -12.83 -13.81 25.18
#